data_AF-A0A1C5WCZ8-F1
#
_entry.id   AF-A0A1C5WCZ8-F1
#
_cell.length_a   1.000
_cell.length_b   1.000
_cell.length_c   1.000
_cell.angle_alpha   90.00
_cell.angle_beta   90.00
_cell.angle_gamma   90.00
#
_symmetry.space_group_name_H-M   'P 1'
#
loop_
_entity.id
_entity.type
_entity.pdbx_description
1 polymer ?
#
loop_
_entity_poly.entity_id
_entity_poly.type
_entity_poly.pdbx_seq_one_letter_code
_entity_poly.pdbx_strand_id
1 'polypeptide(L)' 'MAYEDIYKGLTEEEKQRMIKDDIPKFRVIGDANLSEEELVQAEQDLNKIIKRLRKRAKNKK' A
#
# COMPACT_ATOMS: atom_id res chain seq x y z
N MET A 1 11.58 -6.98 28.58
CA MET A 1 12.44 -7.47 27.48
C MET A 1 12.67 -6.30 26.55
N ALA A 2 13.85 -5.68 26.58
CA ALA A 2 14.21 -4.66 25.60
C ALA A 2 14.71 -5.38 24.36
N TYR A 3 14.16 -5.08 23.19
CA TYR A 3 14.69 -5.60 21.94
C TYR A 3 16.12 -5.07 21.81
N GLU A 4 17.10 -5.98 21.74
CA GLU A 4 18.47 -5.57 21.43
C GLU A 4 18.44 -4.88 20.07
N ASP A 5 19.09 -3.71 19.97
CA ASP A 5 19.24 -3.01 18.71
C ASP A 5 20.03 -3.93 17.78
N ILE A 6 19.34 -4.53 16.81
CA ILE A 6 19.92 -5.43 15.81
C ILE A 6 20.98 -4.73 14.95
N TYR A 7 21.09 -3.40 15.05
CA TYR A 7 22.10 -2.58 14.39
C TYR A 7 23.26 -2.17 15.31
N LYS A 8 23.31 -2.68 16.55
CA LYS A 8 24.34 -2.34 17.53
C LYS A 8 25.71 -2.86 17.08
N GLY A 9 26.68 -1.94 16.94
CA GLY A 9 28.04 -2.27 16.51
C GLY A 9 28.28 -2.13 15.00
N LEU A 10 27.26 -1.76 14.23
CA LEU A 10 27.41 -1.41 12.82
C LEU A 10 27.86 0.04 12.66
N THR A 11 28.63 0.30 11.61
CA THR A 11 28.88 1.67 11.15
C THR A 11 27.60 2.26 10.57
N GLU A 12 27.50 3.59 10.54
CA GLU A 12 26.27 4.26 10.06
C GLU A 12 25.93 3.86 8.61
N GLU A 13 26.94 3.63 7.77
CA GLU A 13 26.76 3.18 6.38
C GLU A 13 26.20 1.75 6.29
N GLU A 14 26.63 0.85 7.17
CA GLU A 14 26.13 -0.53 7.23
C GLU A 14 24.71 -0.57 7.78
N LYS A 15 24.43 0.24 8.80
CA LYS A 15 23.08 0.40 9.36
C LYS A 15 22.09 0.89 8.30
N GLN A 16 22.45 1.91 7.51
CA GLN A 16 21.59 2.42 6.43
C GLN A 16 21.35 1.38 5.32
N ARG A 17 22.36 0.57 4.97
CA ARG A 17 22.19 -0.54 4.00
C ARG A 17 21.23 -1.59 4.51
N MET A 18 21.40 -2.04 5.75
CA MET A 18 20.53 -3.06 6.34
C MET A 18 19.10 -2.57 6.52
N ILE A 19 18.90 -1.34 7.00
CA ILE A 19 17.55 -0.73 7.07
C ILE A 19 16.90 -0.72 5.69
N LYS A 20 17.65 -0.35 4.64
CA LYS A 20 17.12 -0.30 3.28
C LYS A 20 16.74 -1.68 2.72
N ASP A 21 17.45 -2.73 3.10
CA ASP A 21 17.16 -4.10 2.69
C ASP A 21 16.04 -4.74 3.51
N ASP A 22 15.90 -4.36 4.79
CA ASP A 22 14.81 -4.79 5.67
C ASP A 22 13.46 -4.14 5.30
N ILE A 23 13.45 -3.02 4.57
CA ILE A 23 12.21 -2.42 4.05
C ILE A 23 11.55 -3.42 3.09
N PRO A 24 10.32 -3.90 3.38
CA PRO A 24 9.60 -4.77 2.47
C PRO A 24 9.43 -4.10 1.11
N LYS A 25 10.12 -4.65 0.09
CA LYS A 25 9.97 -4.17 -1.28
C LYS A 25 8.59 -4.60 -1.77
N PHE A 26 7.74 -3.62 -2.07
CA PHE A 26 6.46 -3.88 -2.71
C PHE A 26 6.70 -4.58 -4.04
N ARG A 27 6.47 -5.90 -4.08
CA ARG A 27 6.34 -6.63 -5.34
C ARG A 27 4.91 -6.42 -5.82
N VAL A 28 4.77 -5.83 -7.00
CA VAL A 28 3.49 -5.82 -7.72
C VAL A 28 3.28 -7.26 -8.21
N ILE A 29 2.38 -8.02 -7.58
CA ILE A 29 2.09 -9.44 -7.91
C ILE A 29 1.11 -9.54 -9.09
N GLY A 30 1.13 -8.58 -10.01
CA GLY A 30 0.29 -8.63 -11.20
C GLY A 30 0.50 -7.43 -12.08
N ASP A 31 1.04 -7.66 -13.27
CA ASP A 31 0.71 -6.79 -14.40
C ASP A 31 -0.77 -7.00 -14.65
N ALA A 32 -1.61 -6.09 -14.15
CA ALA A 32 -3.01 -6.07 -14.50
C ALA A 32 -3.08 -5.61 -15.97
N ASN A 33 -2.93 -6.56 -16.90
CA ASN A 33 -3.23 -6.38 -18.32
C ASN A 33 -4.76 -6.27 -18.47
N LEU A 34 -5.34 -5.24 -17.85
CA LEU A 34 -6.74 -4.90 -18.00
C LEU A 34 -6.91 -4.28 -19.38
N SER A 35 -7.89 -4.77 -20.14
CA SER A 35 -8.28 -4.09 -21.37
C SER A 35 -8.88 -2.71 -21.04
N GLU A 36 -8.94 -1.80 -22.02
CA GLU A 36 -9.60 -0.51 -21.84
C GLU A 36 -11.06 -0.67 -21.36
N GLU A 37 -11.75 -1.71 -21.80
CA GLU A 37 -13.11 -2.03 -21.39
C GLU A 37 -13.19 -2.39 -19.90
N GLU A 38 -12.24 -3.19 -19.40
CA GLU A 38 -12.19 -3.59 -17.99
C GLU A 38 -11.84 -2.41 -17.08
N LEU A 39 -11.00 -1.47 -17.55
CA LEU A 39 -10.70 -0.23 -16.83
C LEU A 39 -11.92 0.67 -16.72
N VAL A 40 -12.67 0.85 -17.82
CA VAL A 40 -13.91 1.64 -17.81
C VAL A 40 -14.94 1.02 -16.86
N GLN A 41 -15.07 -0.31 -16.87
CA GLN A 41 -15.96 -1.01 -15.96
C GLN A 41 -15.56 -0.84 -14.50
N ALA A 42 -14.27 -0.96 -14.19
CA ALA A 42 -13.72 -0.74 -12.85
C ALA A 42 -13.96 0.69 -12.36
N GLU A 43 -13.81 1.69 -13.23
CA GLU A 43 -14.08 3.09 -12.89
C GLU A 43 -15.56 3.34 -12.59
N GLN A 44 -16.47 2.73 -13.37
CA GLN A 44 -17.90 2.83 -13.12
C GLN A 44 -18.29 2.20 -11.77
N ASP A 45 -17.70 1.05 -11.45
CA ASP A 45 -17.98 0.34 -10.20
C ASP A 45 -17.42 1.07 -8.98
N LEU A 46 -16.22 1.64 -9.10
CA LEU A 46 -15.65 2.53 -8.08
C LEU A 46 -16.57 3.73 -7.81
N ASN A 47 -17.07 4.37 -8.87
CA ASN A 47 -17.98 5.51 -8.76
C ASN A 47 -19.31 5.14 -8.06
N LYS A 48 -19.86 3.94 -8.30
CA LYS A 48 -21.04 3.44 -7.58
C LYS A 48 -20.76 3.28 -6.09
N ILE A 49 -19.60 2.74 -5.72
CA ILE A 49 -19.19 2.55 -4.32
C ILE A 49 -19.05 3.91 -3.62
N ILE A 50 -18.35 4.86 -4.23
CA ILE A 50 -18.17 6.22 -3.68
C ILE A 50 -19.53 6.90 -3.45
N LYS A 51 -20.45 6.82 -4.42
CA LYS A 51 -21.81 7.39 -4.28
C LYS A 51 -22.55 6.77 -3.09
N ARG A 52 -22.48 5.45 -2.90
CA ARG A 52 -23.11 4.75 -1.76
C ARG A 52 -22.49 5.19 -0.43
N LEU A 53 -21.17 5.29 -0.35
CA LEU A 53 -20.48 5.74 0.85
C LEU A 53 -20.85 7.18 1.22
N ARG A 54 -20.87 8.09 0.24
CA ARG A 54 -21.31 9.48 0.45
C ARG A 54 -22.75 9.57 0.96
N LYS A 55 -23.68 8.77 0.41
CA LYS A 55 -25.07 8.71 0.91
C LYS A 55 -25.13 8.22 2.36
N ARG A 56 -24.41 7.15 2.70
CA ARG A 56 -24.34 6.64 4.08
C ARG A 56 -23.76 7.67 5.05
N ALA A 57 -22.74 8.41 4.65
CA ALA A 57 -22.14 9.45 5.47
C ALA A 57 -23.11 10.62 5.74
N LYS A 58 -23.95 10.97 4.77
CA LYS A 58 -24.99 12.00 4.94
C LYS A 58 -26.12 11.55 5.87
N ASN A 59 -26.52 10.28 5.82
CA ASN A 59 -27.60 9.74 6.66
C ASN A 59 -27.16 9.42 8.10
N LYS A 60 -25.87 9.55 8.43
CA LYS A 60 -25.32 9.37 9.78
C LYS A 60 -25.10 10.70 10.53
N LYS A 61 -25.42 11.84 9.90
CA LYS A 61 -25.46 13.16 10.53
C LYS A 61 -26.91 13.50 10.88
#